data_AF-A0A7J9FVY0-F1
#
_entry.id   AF-A0A7J9FVY0-F1
#
_cell.length_a   1.000
_cell.length_b   1.000
_cell.length_c   1.000
_cell.angle_alpha   90.00
_cell.angle_beta   90.00
_cell.angle_gamma   90.00
#
_symmetry.space_group_name_H-M   'P 1'
#
loop_
_entity.id
_entity.type
_entity.pdbx_description
1 polymer ?
#
loop_
_entity_poly.entity_id
_entity_poly.type
_entity_poly.pdbx_seq_one_letter_code
_entity_poly.pdbx_strand_id
1 'polypeptide(L)'
;LTTSSSLKTSSLIRSTCLSYQETNDKGIENNLYPFVFLNVDGNLFIFANNRAILFDYVNNIVVKKYPMIPGCEPRSYPSTGSAVLLPLKNLKAAAIEAEVLVCGGAPKGSYLQSLKARVMGDMILLPNGNVLLINGAGSGTAGWEQGRDPVLSPVLYQPDNNTGSRFEVQNPTTIPRMYHSTAALLRDGRVLVSGSNPHAFYNFTGVLFPTELSLEAFSPKYTIQVVINSDKVDESSVSVTMFAPAFNTHSFSMNQRLLVLGNEKVTAVGNSMYNVEATTPKSGNLAPSGFYLLFVVHQGIPSQGIWV
;
A
#
# COMPACT_ATOMS: atom_id res chain seq x y z
N LEU A 1 56.00 -27.01 1.88
CA LEU A 1 55.27 -28.28 1.75
C LEU A 1 54.62 -28.49 3.12
N THR A 2 53.38 -28.07 3.40
CA THR A 2 52.09 -28.40 2.77
C THR A 2 51.00 -27.37 3.16
N THR A 3 50.21 -26.89 2.17
CA THR A 3 48.73 -26.60 2.11
C THR A 3 47.89 -26.37 3.39
N SER A 4 46.80 -25.58 3.53
CA SER A 4 45.91 -24.74 2.66
C SER A 4 44.84 -23.98 3.52
N SER A 5 44.36 -22.83 2.98
CA SER A 5 43.23 -21.88 3.25
C SER A 5 42.02 -22.13 4.20
N SER A 6 41.50 -21.02 4.78
CA SER A 6 40.10 -20.51 4.63
C SER A 6 39.90 -19.08 5.23
N LEU A 7 39.18 -18.20 4.51
CA LEU A 7 38.87 -16.80 4.82
C LEU A 7 37.66 -16.64 5.76
N LYS A 8 37.68 -15.64 6.67
CA LYS A 8 36.47 -14.93 7.14
C LYS A 8 36.78 -13.44 7.35
N THR A 9 36.30 -12.60 6.43
CA THR A 9 36.26 -11.14 6.60
C THR A 9 35.01 -10.75 7.39
N SER A 10 35.20 -10.09 8.54
CA SER A 10 34.15 -9.48 9.33
C SER A 10 33.64 -8.20 8.64
N SER A 11 32.44 -8.22 8.08
CA SER A 11 31.75 -7.01 7.67
C SER A 11 31.18 -6.31 8.91
N LEU A 12 31.86 -5.24 9.34
CA LEU A 12 31.24 -4.22 10.18
C LEU A 12 30.15 -3.55 9.35
N ILE A 13 28.88 -3.88 9.61
CA ILE A 13 27.74 -3.09 9.19
C ILE A 13 27.91 -1.72 9.87
N ARG A 14 28.37 -0.71 9.12
CA ARG A 14 28.22 0.67 9.55
C ARG A 14 26.74 1.00 9.47
N SER A 15 26.04 0.79 10.59
CA SER A 15 24.72 1.35 10.82
C SER A 15 24.87 2.87 10.85
N THR A 16 24.72 3.53 9.71
CA THR A 16 24.43 4.95 9.74
C THR A 16 23.04 5.06 10.34
N CYS A 17 22.95 5.64 11.53
CA CYS A 17 21.70 6.27 11.91
C CYS A 17 21.38 7.26 10.79
N LEU A 18 20.40 6.92 9.94
CA LEU A 18 19.49 7.92 9.38
C LEU A 18 19.25 8.91 10.53
N SER A 19 19.25 10.21 10.27
CA SER A 19 19.02 11.22 11.30
C SER A 19 17.55 11.18 11.79
N TYR A 20 17.08 10.01 12.22
CA TYR A 20 15.92 9.77 13.05
C TYR A 20 15.96 10.66 14.28
N GLN A 21 17.11 11.20 14.71
CA GLN A 21 17.15 12.27 15.70
C GLN A 21 16.33 13.51 15.28
N GLU A 22 16.26 13.86 13.99
CA GLU A 22 15.46 14.99 13.50
C GLU A 22 13.95 14.68 13.41
N THR A 23 13.58 13.39 13.41
CA THR A 23 12.17 12.95 13.38
C THR A 23 11.71 12.35 14.71
N ASN A 24 12.62 12.11 15.65
CA ASN A 24 12.35 11.60 16.98
C ASN A 24 12.00 12.80 17.88
N ASP A 25 10.78 12.79 18.38
CA ASP A 25 10.41 13.70 19.46
C ASP A 25 10.85 13.04 20.78
N LYS A 26 11.74 13.69 21.54
CA LYS A 26 12.37 13.11 22.74
C LYS A 26 11.31 12.54 23.70
N GLY A 27 11.39 11.24 23.99
CA GLY A 27 10.47 10.54 24.89
C GLY A 27 9.13 10.14 24.26
N ILE A 28 8.96 10.35 22.95
CA ILE A 28 7.78 9.96 22.19
C ILE A 28 8.20 8.99 21.10
N GLU A 29 7.64 7.78 21.14
CA GLU A 29 7.74 6.84 20.04
C GLU A 29 6.83 7.35 18.90
N ASN A 30 7.38 7.74 17.76
CA ASN A 30 6.61 8.28 16.62
C ASN A 30 7.27 8.00 15.25
N ASN A 31 8.24 7.10 15.22
CA ASN A 31 9.11 6.85 14.08
C ASN A 31 9.32 5.35 13.81
N LEU A 32 8.58 4.48 14.50
CA LEU A 32 8.51 3.05 14.20
C LEU A 32 7.68 2.81 12.94
N TYR A 33 8.00 1.73 12.21
CA TYR A 33 7.38 1.40 10.92
C TYR A 33 7.43 2.59 9.93
N PRO A 34 8.63 3.07 9.56
CA PRO A 34 8.76 4.09 8.51
C PRO A 34 8.17 3.58 7.19
N PHE A 35 7.56 4.47 6.42
CA PHE A 35 7.09 4.11 5.08
C PHE A 35 8.25 4.17 4.11
N VAL A 36 8.70 3.01 3.65
CA VAL A 36 9.84 2.88 2.74
C VAL A 36 9.37 2.34 1.41
N PHE A 37 9.64 3.08 0.34
CA PHE A 37 9.37 2.67 -1.04
C PHE A 37 10.64 2.80 -1.88
N LEU A 38 10.96 1.78 -2.67
CA LEU A 38 11.96 1.92 -3.72
C LEU A 38 11.42 2.90 -4.78
N ASN A 39 12.20 3.93 -5.11
CA ASN A 39 11.87 4.91 -6.14
C ASN A 39 12.33 4.43 -7.53
N VAL A 40 11.84 5.07 -8.58
CA VAL A 40 12.13 4.72 -9.98
C VAL A 40 13.62 4.85 -10.37
N ASP A 41 14.36 5.69 -9.65
CA ASP A 41 15.80 5.93 -9.83
C ASP A 41 16.67 4.96 -9.01
N GLY A 42 16.07 4.08 -8.20
CA GLY A 42 16.77 3.12 -7.34
C GLY A 42 17.05 3.63 -5.93
N ASN A 43 16.75 4.90 -5.63
CA ASN A 43 16.85 5.43 -4.27
C ASN A 43 15.65 5.00 -3.42
N LEU A 44 15.76 5.10 -2.10
CA LEU A 44 14.65 4.82 -1.19
C LEU A 44 13.93 6.11 -0.83
N PHE A 45 12.64 6.21 -1.13
CA PHE A 45 11.77 7.16 -0.46
C PHE A 45 11.51 6.65 0.95
N ILE A 46 11.83 7.45 1.96
CA ILE A 46 11.63 7.11 3.37
C ILE A 46 10.81 8.23 4.01
N PHE A 47 9.62 7.89 4.49
CA PHE A 47 8.79 8.77 5.30
C PHE A 47 8.77 8.27 6.74
N ALA A 48 9.06 9.15 7.70
CA ALA A 48 9.00 8.86 9.12
C ALA A 48 8.44 10.07 9.90
N ASN A 49 7.61 9.79 10.90
CA ASN A 49 6.89 10.82 11.66
C ASN A 49 6.04 11.69 10.72
N ASN A 50 6.52 12.86 10.31
CA ASN A 50 5.81 13.84 9.47
C ASN A 50 6.67 14.35 8.29
N ARG A 51 7.82 13.72 8.03
CA ARG A 51 8.82 14.14 7.03
C ARG A 51 9.21 12.99 6.12
N ALA A 52 9.65 13.33 4.93
CA ALA A 52 10.23 12.38 3.99
C ALA A 52 11.58 12.81 3.44
N ILE A 53 12.37 11.82 3.04
CA ILE A 53 13.63 11.98 2.31
C ILE A 53 13.69 11.01 1.13
N LEU A 54 14.52 11.35 0.15
CA LEU A 54 15.03 10.40 -0.84
C LEU A 54 16.46 10.04 -0.43
N PHE A 55 16.71 8.75 -0.23
CA PHE A 55 17.95 8.24 0.33
C PHE A 55 18.66 7.30 -0.64
N ASP A 56 19.88 7.67 -1.01
CA ASP A 56 20.82 6.80 -1.69
C ASP A 56 21.48 5.91 -0.63
N TYR A 57 20.97 4.68 -0.54
CA TYR A 57 21.44 3.71 0.46
C TYR A 57 22.79 3.07 0.10
N VAL A 58 23.22 3.19 -1.16
CA VAL A 58 24.52 2.65 -1.61
C VAL A 58 25.64 3.58 -1.18
N ASN A 59 25.46 4.87 -1.41
CA ASN A 59 26.44 5.90 -1.04
C ASN A 59 26.19 6.51 0.34
N ASN A 60 25.06 6.15 0.97
CA ASN A 60 24.65 6.64 2.28
C ASN A 60 24.47 8.17 2.31
N ILE A 61 23.73 8.70 1.34
CA ILE A 61 23.51 10.14 1.14
C ILE A 61 22.01 10.44 1.08
N VAL A 62 21.58 11.51 1.76
CA VAL A 62 20.24 12.09 1.55
C VAL A 62 20.26 12.91 0.27
N VAL A 63 19.67 12.36 -0.80
CA VAL A 63 19.60 12.99 -2.13
C VAL A 63 18.63 14.17 -2.13
N LYS A 64 17.53 14.04 -1.38
CA LYS A 64 16.48 15.07 -1.31
C LYS A 64 15.80 15.04 0.04
N LYS A 65 15.51 16.21 0.62
CA LYS A 65 14.54 16.36 1.71
C LYS A 65 13.24 16.89 1.12
N TYR A 66 12.11 16.28 1.46
CA TYR A 66 10.79 16.74 1.04
C TYR A 66 10.21 17.72 2.08
N PRO A 67 9.28 18.61 1.68
CA PRO A 67 8.53 19.41 2.63
C PRO A 67 7.83 18.53 3.67
N MET A 68 7.67 19.08 4.88
CA MET A 68 6.87 18.43 5.91
C MET A 68 5.42 18.29 5.45
N ILE A 69 4.76 17.18 5.82
CA ILE A 69 3.37 16.97 5.45
C ILE A 69 2.48 18.07 6.06
N PRO A 70 1.49 18.61 5.32
CA PRO A 70 0.56 19.60 5.86
C PRO A 70 -0.11 19.12 7.16
N GLY A 71 -0.28 20.04 8.12
CA GLY A 71 -0.81 19.75 9.45
C GLY A 71 0.24 19.33 10.49
N CYS A 72 1.48 19.04 10.08
CA CYS A 72 2.61 18.71 10.97
C CYS A 72 2.41 17.46 11.86
N GLU A 73 1.36 16.69 11.61
CA GLU A 73 1.00 15.54 12.44
C GLU A 73 1.76 14.27 12.04
N PRO A 74 2.15 13.42 13.00
CA PRO A 74 2.80 12.15 12.72
C PRO A 74 1.88 11.24 11.90
N ARG A 75 2.48 10.33 11.12
CA ARG A 75 1.80 9.23 10.42
C ARG A 75 2.42 7.87 10.74
N SER A 76 3.66 7.83 11.19
CA SER A 76 4.29 6.58 11.62
C SER A 76 3.71 6.11 12.96
N TYR A 77 3.99 4.86 13.32
CA TYR A 77 3.53 4.29 14.59
C TYR A 77 4.00 5.15 15.78
N PRO A 78 3.14 5.38 16.79
CA PRO A 78 1.80 4.81 17.03
C PRO A 78 0.65 5.64 16.45
N SER A 79 0.93 6.80 15.84
CA SER A 79 -0.11 7.58 15.15
C SER A 79 -0.75 6.76 14.03
N THR A 80 0.07 5.98 13.33
CA THR A 80 -0.35 4.88 12.46
C THR A 80 -1.36 5.31 11.40
N GLY A 81 -0.92 6.25 10.56
CA GLY A 81 -1.44 6.38 9.20
C GLY A 81 -0.92 5.27 8.31
N SER A 82 -1.25 5.36 7.03
CA SER A 82 -0.80 4.42 6.01
C SER A 82 -0.28 5.15 4.79
N ALA A 83 0.49 4.44 3.99
CA ALA A 83 1.02 4.96 2.75
C ALA A 83 1.04 3.90 1.66
N VAL A 84 0.98 4.36 0.42
CA VAL A 84 1.05 3.53 -0.77
C VAL A 84 1.81 4.25 -1.88
N LEU A 85 2.70 3.53 -2.57
CA LEU A 85 3.22 3.96 -3.85
C LEU A 85 2.10 3.78 -4.88
N LEU A 86 1.57 4.89 -5.41
CA LEU A 86 0.52 4.85 -6.42
C LEU A 86 1.00 4.11 -7.68
N PRO A 87 0.08 3.59 -8.51
CA PRO A 87 0.45 2.80 -9.68
C PRO A 87 1.47 3.51 -10.56
N LEU A 88 2.55 2.81 -10.90
CA LEU A 88 3.53 3.31 -11.85
C LEU A 88 2.96 3.16 -13.26
N LYS A 89 2.80 4.29 -13.94
CA LYS A 89 2.20 4.41 -15.28
C LYS A 89 3.23 4.96 -16.26
N ASN A 90 2.87 4.97 -17.54
CA ASN A 90 3.71 5.53 -18.60
C ASN A 90 5.14 4.98 -18.59
N LEU A 91 5.29 3.66 -18.39
CA LEU A 91 6.58 3.00 -18.15
C LEU A 91 7.58 3.07 -19.32
N LYS A 92 7.15 3.61 -20.48
CA LYS A 92 7.96 3.86 -21.67
C LYS A 92 8.39 5.34 -21.80
N ALA A 93 7.91 6.22 -20.93
CA ALA A 93 8.27 7.64 -20.96
C ALA A 93 9.74 7.85 -20.61
N ALA A 94 10.32 8.95 -21.11
CA ALA A 94 11.72 9.32 -20.82
C ALA A 94 11.94 9.60 -19.33
N ALA A 95 10.92 10.11 -18.64
CA ALA A 95 10.89 10.29 -17.20
C ALA A 95 9.60 9.66 -16.66
N ILE A 96 9.75 8.78 -15.67
CA ILE A 96 8.63 8.13 -14.98
C ILE A 96 8.52 8.81 -13.61
N GLU A 97 7.30 9.19 -13.24
CA GLU A 97 7.03 9.78 -11.94
C GLU A 97 6.52 8.72 -10.96
N ALA A 98 7.02 8.78 -9.72
CA ALA A 98 6.51 8.01 -8.61
C ALA A 98 5.78 8.96 -7.64
N GLU A 99 4.51 8.67 -7.40
CA GLU A 99 3.69 9.39 -6.43
C GLU A 99 3.40 8.49 -5.23
N VAL A 100 3.63 9.01 -4.02
CA VAL A 100 3.32 8.31 -2.78
C VAL A 100 2.16 9.02 -2.08
N LEU A 101 1.05 8.32 -1.91
CA LEU A 101 -0.05 8.79 -1.08
C LEU A 101 0.24 8.43 0.38
N VAL A 102 0.18 9.42 1.27
CA VAL A 102 0.24 9.23 2.73
C VAL A 102 -1.03 9.81 3.34
N CYS A 103 -1.79 9.02 4.10
CA CYS A 103 -3.05 9.46 4.70
C CYS A 103 -3.30 8.80 6.07
N GLY A 104 -4.29 9.32 6.79
CA GLY A 104 -4.68 8.83 8.11
C GLY A 104 -3.74 9.29 9.22
N GLY A 105 -3.69 8.52 10.30
CA GLY A 105 -2.87 8.82 11.47
C GLY A 105 -3.55 9.76 12.47
N ALA A 106 -3.14 9.65 13.72
CA ALA A 106 -3.60 10.47 14.83
C ALA A 106 -2.81 11.80 14.91
N PRO A 107 -3.48 12.92 15.22
CA PRO A 107 -2.79 14.13 15.66
C PRO A 107 -2.00 13.90 16.97
N LYS A 108 -0.98 14.71 17.25
CA LYS A 108 -0.21 14.69 18.50
C LYS A 108 -1.15 14.86 19.70
N GLY A 109 -1.06 13.96 20.68
CA GLY A 109 -1.88 14.01 21.90
C GLY A 109 -3.34 13.56 21.73
N SER A 110 -3.71 12.95 20.60
CA SER A 110 -5.10 12.55 20.31
C SER A 110 -5.53 11.26 21.02
N TYR A 111 -5.68 11.34 22.35
CA TYR A 111 -6.54 10.43 23.11
C TYR A 111 -8.02 10.87 23.04
N LEU A 112 -8.31 12.13 22.64
CA LEU A 112 -9.64 12.75 22.82
C LEU A 112 -10.34 13.32 21.57
N GLN A 113 -9.76 13.27 20.36
CA GLN A 113 -10.44 13.83 19.18
C GLN A 113 -10.15 13.06 17.89
N SER A 114 -11.22 12.60 17.24
CA SER A 114 -11.33 12.59 15.77
C SER A 114 -12.73 12.14 15.32
N LEU A 115 -13.38 12.94 14.46
CA LEU A 115 -14.67 12.63 13.83
C LEU A 115 -14.53 12.29 12.32
N LYS A 116 -13.32 12.26 11.76
CA LYS A 116 -13.06 11.95 10.33
C LYS A 116 -11.71 11.26 10.02
N ALA A 117 -10.88 10.95 11.02
CA ALA A 117 -9.61 10.26 10.80
C ALA A 117 -9.81 8.75 10.66
N ARG A 118 -8.84 8.10 10.02
CA ARG A 118 -8.63 6.65 10.09
C ARG A 118 -7.21 6.43 10.60
N VAL A 119 -7.09 5.92 11.82
CA VAL A 119 -5.85 5.41 12.39
C VAL A 119 -5.84 3.90 12.24
N MET A 120 -4.67 3.31 12.14
CA MET A 120 -4.51 1.86 11.98
C MET A 120 -5.18 1.27 10.72
N GLY A 121 -5.41 2.08 9.69
CA GLY A 121 -5.98 1.62 8.42
C GLY A 121 -4.94 1.05 7.48
N ASP A 122 -5.33 0.07 6.67
CA ASP A 122 -4.51 -0.48 5.60
C ASP A 122 -4.83 0.20 4.27
N MET A 123 -3.80 0.38 3.43
CA MET A 123 -3.93 0.76 2.03
C MET A 123 -3.49 -0.39 1.13
N ILE A 124 -4.39 -0.91 0.30
CA ILE A 124 -4.13 -2.03 -0.61
C ILE A 124 -4.37 -1.59 -2.05
N LEU A 125 -3.36 -1.70 -2.92
CA LEU A 125 -3.52 -1.51 -4.36
C LEU A 125 -4.44 -2.59 -4.93
N LEU A 126 -5.39 -2.16 -5.75
CA LEU A 126 -6.25 -3.04 -6.54
C LEU A 126 -5.73 -3.15 -7.97
N PRO A 127 -6.02 -4.23 -8.70
CA PRO A 127 -5.48 -4.43 -10.05
C PRO A 127 -5.84 -3.33 -11.04
N ASN A 128 -6.97 -2.64 -10.84
CA ASN A 128 -7.38 -1.54 -11.71
C ASN A 128 -6.70 -0.19 -11.42
N GLY A 129 -5.76 -0.15 -10.47
CA GLY A 129 -5.04 1.08 -10.10
C GLY A 129 -5.68 1.89 -8.98
N ASN A 130 -6.85 1.50 -8.49
CA ASN A 130 -7.43 2.10 -7.30
C ASN A 130 -6.71 1.62 -6.03
N VAL A 131 -6.89 2.36 -4.94
CA VAL A 131 -6.38 1.99 -3.61
C VAL A 131 -7.57 1.76 -2.68
N LEU A 132 -7.64 0.59 -2.07
CA LEU A 132 -8.59 0.31 -1.01
C LEU A 132 -8.02 0.77 0.34
N LEU A 133 -8.73 1.67 1.02
CA LEU A 133 -8.50 2.03 2.41
C LEU A 133 -9.47 1.21 3.28
N ILE A 134 -8.94 0.33 4.12
CA ILE A 134 -9.75 -0.60 4.94
C ILE A 134 -9.19 -0.69 6.37
N ASN A 135 -9.93 -1.30 7.29
CA ASN A 135 -9.55 -1.46 8.70
C ASN A 135 -9.35 -0.14 9.45
N GLY A 136 -9.09 -0.21 10.74
CA GLY A 136 -8.72 0.92 11.57
C GLY A 136 -9.86 1.54 12.38
N ALA A 137 -9.49 2.61 13.06
CA ALA A 137 -10.27 3.28 14.09
C ALA A 137 -10.41 4.77 13.76
N GLY A 138 -11.49 5.37 14.24
CA GLY A 138 -11.84 6.76 14.00
C GLY A 138 -10.99 7.69 14.86
N SER A 139 -10.61 7.25 16.05
CA SER A 139 -9.84 8.02 17.01
C SER A 139 -8.90 7.14 17.85
N GLY A 140 -7.99 7.78 18.59
CA GLY A 140 -6.95 7.11 19.37
C GLY A 140 -5.68 6.82 18.55
N THR A 141 -4.90 5.85 19.00
CA THR A 141 -3.62 5.45 18.37
C THR A 141 -3.51 3.94 18.26
N ALA A 142 -2.48 3.47 17.56
CA ALA A 142 -2.03 2.10 17.69
C ALA A 142 -1.48 1.81 19.10
N GLY A 143 -1.47 0.52 19.45
CA GLY A 143 -1.17 0.05 20.80
C GLY A 143 -2.40 -0.48 21.53
N TRP A 144 -2.17 -1.09 22.69
CA TRP A 144 -3.21 -1.80 23.42
C TRP A 144 -4.22 -0.85 24.06
N GLU A 145 -5.51 -1.16 23.88
CA GLU A 145 -6.64 -0.41 24.43
C GLU A 145 -6.77 1.06 23.97
N GLN A 146 -6.02 1.49 22.96
CA GLN A 146 -5.94 2.92 22.57
C GLN A 146 -6.94 3.33 21.49
N GLY A 147 -7.30 2.43 20.57
CA GLY A 147 -8.23 2.76 19.48
C GLY A 147 -9.68 2.91 19.94
N ARG A 148 -10.41 3.85 19.34
CA ARG A 148 -11.86 4.07 19.57
C ARG A 148 -12.58 4.30 18.23
N ASP A 149 -13.89 4.15 18.24
CA ASP A 149 -14.77 4.43 17.09
C ASP A 149 -14.39 3.63 15.83
N PRO A 150 -14.61 2.30 15.78
CA PRO A 150 -14.16 1.47 14.67
C PRO A 150 -14.69 1.98 13.32
N VAL A 151 -13.81 2.11 12.32
CA VAL A 151 -14.21 2.57 10.99
C VAL A 151 -14.60 1.38 10.13
N LEU A 152 -15.89 1.08 10.15
CA LEU A 152 -16.45 -0.13 9.53
C LEU A 152 -16.58 -0.06 8.00
N SER A 153 -16.70 1.13 7.43
CA SER A 153 -16.79 1.32 5.97
C SER A 153 -15.40 1.43 5.34
N PRO A 154 -15.04 0.56 4.40
CA PRO A 154 -13.88 0.78 3.54
C PRO A 154 -14.11 1.97 2.61
N VAL A 155 -13.03 2.54 2.08
CA VAL A 155 -13.08 3.65 1.11
C VAL A 155 -12.20 3.30 -0.08
N LEU A 156 -12.75 3.41 -1.28
CA LEU A 156 -12.01 3.28 -2.52
C LEU A 156 -11.43 4.65 -2.89
N TYR A 157 -10.12 4.72 -3.06
CA TYR A 157 -9.43 5.88 -3.59
C TYR A 157 -9.11 5.68 -5.07
N GLN A 158 -9.61 6.59 -5.90
CA GLN A 158 -9.48 6.60 -7.36
C GLN A 158 -8.51 7.72 -7.76
N PRO A 159 -7.21 7.43 -7.96
CA PRO A 159 -6.18 8.48 -8.14
C PRO A 159 -6.41 9.34 -9.39
N ASP A 160 -6.99 8.75 -10.44
CA ASP A 160 -7.18 9.41 -11.74
C ASP A 160 -8.43 10.29 -11.81
N ASN A 161 -9.31 10.19 -10.82
CA ASN A 161 -10.51 11.02 -10.78
C ASN A 161 -10.16 12.48 -10.43
N ASN A 162 -11.07 13.39 -10.80
CA ASN A 162 -10.97 14.79 -10.43
C ASN A 162 -10.87 14.96 -8.91
N THR A 163 -10.13 15.98 -8.48
CA THR A 163 -10.02 16.34 -7.07
C THR A 163 -11.42 16.57 -6.48
N GLY A 164 -11.71 15.94 -5.34
CA GLY A 164 -13.03 15.96 -4.70
C GLY A 164 -13.92 14.76 -5.04
N SER A 165 -13.66 14.02 -6.12
CA SER A 165 -14.38 12.79 -6.48
C SER A 165 -13.49 11.54 -6.45
N ARG A 166 -12.38 11.61 -5.71
CA ARG A 166 -11.41 10.51 -5.58
C ARG A 166 -11.75 9.49 -4.50
N PHE A 167 -12.73 9.75 -3.63
CA PHE A 167 -13.05 8.88 -2.51
C PHE A 167 -14.49 8.38 -2.62
N GLU A 168 -14.65 7.06 -2.63
CA GLU A 168 -15.95 6.39 -2.70
C GLU A 168 -16.12 5.45 -1.51
N VAL A 169 -17.11 5.71 -0.66
CA VAL A 169 -17.40 4.89 0.51
C VAL A 169 -18.03 3.56 0.07
N GLN A 170 -17.50 2.45 0.61
CA GLN A 170 -17.96 1.09 0.33
C GLN A 170 -18.87 0.56 1.45
N ASN A 171 -19.51 -0.57 1.21
CA ASN A 171 -20.39 -1.21 2.19
C ASN A 171 -19.63 -1.55 3.49
N PRO A 172 -20.20 -1.28 4.67
CA PRO A 172 -19.53 -1.54 5.94
C PRO A 172 -19.50 -3.04 6.29
N THR A 173 -18.49 -3.45 7.05
CA THR A 173 -18.51 -4.70 7.83
C THR A 173 -19.19 -4.47 9.19
N THR A 174 -19.55 -5.54 9.89
CA THR A 174 -19.96 -5.50 11.29
C THR A 174 -18.81 -5.83 12.25
N ILE A 175 -17.64 -6.23 11.74
CA ILE A 175 -16.49 -6.67 12.54
C ILE A 175 -15.49 -5.52 12.70
N PRO A 176 -15.23 -5.04 13.93
CA PRO A 176 -14.19 -4.05 14.19
C PRO A 176 -12.78 -4.60 13.91
N ARG A 177 -12.14 -4.12 12.84
CA ARG A 177 -10.74 -4.45 12.50
C ARG A 177 -9.80 -3.37 13.03
N MET A 178 -9.39 -3.48 14.29
CA MET A 178 -8.63 -2.47 15.04
C MET A 178 -7.10 -2.74 14.95
N TYR A 179 -6.35 -2.44 16.02
CA TYR A 179 -4.92 -2.74 16.08
C TYR A 179 -4.64 -4.23 15.83
N HIS A 180 -3.55 -4.53 15.12
CA HIS A 180 -3.22 -5.87 14.61
C HIS A 180 -4.26 -6.51 13.68
N SER A 181 -5.05 -5.70 12.97
CA SER A 181 -5.71 -6.16 11.74
C SER A 181 -4.74 -6.13 10.56
N THR A 182 -5.10 -6.84 9.49
CA THR A 182 -4.35 -6.87 8.23
C THR A 182 -5.28 -7.11 7.05
N ALA A 183 -4.80 -6.77 5.86
CA ALA A 183 -5.48 -6.98 4.59
C ALA A 183 -4.49 -7.38 3.49
N ALA A 184 -4.93 -8.26 2.57
CA ALA A 184 -4.14 -8.70 1.41
C ALA A 184 -5.02 -8.94 0.18
N LEU A 185 -4.54 -8.50 -1.00
CA LEU A 185 -5.21 -8.76 -2.28
C LEU A 185 -5.09 -10.24 -2.67
N LEU A 186 -6.21 -10.83 -3.09
CA LEU A 186 -6.30 -12.18 -3.64
C LEU A 186 -6.29 -12.15 -5.17
N ARG A 187 -5.95 -13.28 -5.79
CA ARG A 187 -5.90 -13.39 -7.26
C ARG A 187 -7.26 -13.18 -7.92
N ASP A 188 -8.36 -13.40 -7.22
CA ASP A 188 -9.70 -13.19 -7.76
C ASP A 188 -10.19 -11.74 -7.62
N GLY A 189 -9.33 -10.82 -7.19
CA GLY A 189 -9.65 -9.41 -7.01
C GLY A 189 -10.35 -9.08 -5.69
N ARG A 190 -10.66 -10.08 -4.86
CA ARG A 190 -11.11 -9.86 -3.48
C ARG A 190 -9.94 -9.47 -2.58
N VAL A 191 -10.24 -8.89 -1.43
CA VAL A 191 -9.26 -8.57 -0.39
C VAL A 191 -9.56 -9.40 0.84
N LEU A 192 -8.63 -10.27 1.22
CA LEU A 192 -8.70 -11.03 2.47
C LEU A 192 -8.40 -10.08 3.63
N VAL A 193 -9.28 -10.04 4.62
CA VAL A 193 -9.18 -9.24 5.83
C VAL A 193 -9.08 -10.19 7.02
N SER A 194 -8.14 -9.94 7.92
CA SER A 194 -7.86 -10.81 9.07
C SER A 194 -7.51 -10.02 10.30
N GLY A 195 -7.57 -10.71 11.44
CA GLY A 195 -7.20 -10.21 12.74
C GLY A 195 -8.22 -9.25 13.33
N SER A 196 -8.08 -9.06 14.62
CA SER A 196 -7.73 -7.80 15.26
C SER A 196 -7.37 -8.18 16.69
N ASN A 197 -6.25 -7.68 17.21
CA ASN A 197 -5.89 -7.90 18.61
C ASN A 197 -5.44 -6.57 19.23
N PRO A 198 -6.39 -5.79 19.78
CA PRO A 198 -6.09 -4.54 20.47
C PRO A 198 -5.61 -4.75 21.91
N HIS A 199 -5.20 -5.97 22.29
CA HIS A 199 -4.85 -6.34 23.65
C HIS A 199 -3.42 -6.90 23.75
N ALA A 200 -2.85 -6.87 24.96
CA ALA A 200 -1.55 -7.47 25.25
C ALA A 200 -1.55 -9.01 25.10
N PHE A 201 -2.69 -9.62 25.39
CA PHE A 201 -2.94 -11.06 25.27
C PHE A 201 -4.27 -11.29 24.55
N TYR A 202 -4.50 -12.50 24.04
CA TYR A 202 -5.81 -12.82 23.48
C TYR A 202 -6.89 -12.73 24.54
N ASN A 203 -7.83 -11.81 24.31
CA ASN A 203 -8.97 -11.58 25.17
C ASN A 203 -10.24 -11.52 24.31
N PHE A 204 -11.21 -12.37 24.63
CA PHE A 204 -12.41 -12.59 23.82
C PHE A 204 -13.69 -12.10 24.50
N THR A 205 -13.65 -11.78 25.80
CA THR A 205 -14.85 -11.46 26.59
C THR A 205 -14.59 -10.32 27.57
N GLY A 206 -15.63 -9.57 27.93
CA GLY A 206 -15.52 -8.49 28.92
C GLY A 206 -14.65 -7.31 28.48
N VAL A 207 -14.41 -7.14 27.18
CA VAL A 207 -13.59 -6.07 26.58
C VAL A 207 -14.36 -5.34 25.48
N LEU A 208 -13.93 -4.11 25.20
CA LEU A 208 -14.61 -3.25 24.22
C LEU A 208 -14.53 -3.79 22.78
N PHE A 209 -13.37 -4.33 22.40
CA PHE A 209 -13.12 -4.90 21.08
C PHE A 209 -12.42 -6.25 21.22
N PRO A 210 -13.15 -7.37 21.30
CA PRO A 210 -12.57 -8.71 21.44
C PRO A 210 -11.52 -9.04 20.38
N THR A 211 -10.62 -9.96 20.73
CA THR A 211 -9.68 -10.55 19.78
C THR A 211 -10.44 -11.24 18.66
N GLU A 212 -10.15 -10.84 17.43
CA GLU A 212 -10.81 -11.33 16.24
C GLU A 212 -9.85 -12.22 15.44
N LEU A 213 -10.22 -13.49 15.28
CA LEU A 213 -9.42 -14.51 14.60
C LEU A 213 -10.04 -14.96 13.27
N SER A 214 -11.26 -14.51 12.96
CA SER A 214 -11.94 -14.83 11.71
C SER A 214 -11.36 -14.06 10.53
N LEU A 215 -11.64 -14.61 9.35
CA LEU A 215 -11.30 -14.06 8.06
C LEU A 215 -12.56 -13.56 7.34
N GLU A 216 -12.46 -12.42 6.68
CA GLU A 216 -13.47 -11.92 5.75
C GLU A 216 -12.85 -11.74 4.36
N ALA A 217 -13.63 -12.00 3.31
CA ALA A 217 -13.23 -11.67 1.94
C ALA A 217 -14.04 -10.46 1.47
N PHE A 218 -13.43 -9.28 1.50
CA PHE A 218 -14.02 -8.06 0.98
C PHE A 218 -14.00 -8.08 -0.56
N SER A 219 -15.15 -7.80 -1.17
CA SER A 219 -15.27 -7.65 -2.63
C SER A 219 -15.54 -6.19 -2.93
N PRO A 220 -14.59 -5.45 -3.55
CA PRO A 220 -14.82 -4.05 -3.90
C PRO A 220 -16.03 -3.91 -4.84
N LYS A 221 -16.88 -2.91 -4.60
CA LYS A 221 -17.96 -2.57 -5.50
C LYS A 221 -17.41 -1.71 -6.64
N TYR A 222 -17.73 -2.07 -7.87
CA TYR A 222 -17.38 -1.29 -9.05
C TYR A 222 -18.66 -0.76 -9.70
N THR A 223 -18.67 0.52 -10.07
CA THR A 223 -19.70 1.11 -10.92
C THR A 223 -19.14 1.23 -12.33
N ILE A 224 -19.78 0.56 -13.29
CA ILE A 224 -19.28 0.42 -14.65
C ILE A 224 -20.35 0.93 -15.59
N GLN A 225 -19.96 1.86 -16.46
CA GLN A 225 -20.81 2.34 -17.55
C GLN A 225 -20.37 1.64 -18.82
N VAL A 226 -21.21 0.73 -19.33
CA VAL A 226 -20.92 -0.02 -20.56
C VAL A 226 -21.68 0.65 -21.70
N VAL A 227 -20.96 1.09 -22.72
CA VAL A 227 -21.54 1.53 -23.99
C VAL A 227 -21.13 0.51 -25.06
N ILE A 228 -22.09 -0.28 -25.55
CA ILE A 228 -21.85 -1.26 -26.61
C ILE A 228 -22.10 -0.58 -27.95
N ASN A 229 -21.05 0.01 -28.52
CA ASN A 229 -21.11 0.61 -29.86
C ASN A 229 -20.73 -0.39 -30.97
N SER A 230 -20.20 -1.57 -30.62
CA SER A 230 -19.76 -2.60 -31.56
C SER A 230 -19.69 -3.99 -30.91
N ASP A 231 -19.58 -5.04 -31.72
CA ASP A 231 -19.39 -6.43 -31.27
C ASP A 231 -17.98 -6.71 -30.68
N LYS A 232 -17.10 -5.70 -30.65
CA LYS A 232 -15.71 -5.81 -30.16
C LYS A 232 -15.51 -5.08 -28.84
N VAL A 233 -14.55 -5.54 -28.05
CA VAL A 233 -14.12 -4.84 -26.83
C VAL A 233 -13.54 -3.47 -27.17
N ASP A 234 -13.72 -2.51 -26.27
CA ASP A 234 -13.04 -1.22 -26.37
C ASP A 234 -11.57 -1.39 -25.99
N GLU A 235 -10.72 -1.58 -27.00
CA GLU A 235 -9.28 -1.79 -26.85
C GLU A 235 -8.60 -0.67 -26.05
N SER A 236 -9.12 0.56 -26.10
CA SER A 236 -8.58 1.69 -25.35
C SER A 236 -8.78 1.58 -23.84
N SER A 237 -9.76 0.76 -23.43
CA SER A 237 -10.09 0.50 -22.03
C SER A 237 -9.47 -0.80 -21.48
N VAL A 238 -8.74 -1.54 -22.33
CA VAL A 238 -8.00 -2.75 -21.94
C VAL A 238 -6.62 -2.34 -21.41
N SER A 239 -6.18 -2.94 -20.31
CA SER A 239 -4.80 -2.80 -19.85
C SER A 239 -4.32 -4.06 -19.16
N VAL A 240 -3.02 -4.31 -19.20
CA VAL A 240 -2.36 -5.33 -18.39
C VAL A 240 -1.69 -4.64 -17.22
N THR A 241 -1.93 -5.17 -16.02
CA THR A 241 -1.30 -4.67 -14.79
C THR A 241 -0.54 -5.78 -14.09
N MET A 242 0.59 -5.43 -13.49
CA MET A 242 1.46 -6.36 -12.78
C MET A 242 1.62 -5.90 -11.32
N PHE A 243 1.18 -6.74 -10.38
CA PHE A 243 1.10 -6.42 -8.96
C PHE A 243 2.09 -7.26 -8.14
N ALA A 244 3.01 -6.60 -7.44
CA ALA A 244 3.82 -7.23 -6.40
C ALA A 244 2.97 -7.33 -5.12
N PRO A 245 2.78 -8.52 -4.54
CA PRO A 245 2.00 -8.71 -3.32
C PRO A 245 2.54 -7.94 -2.12
N ALA A 246 1.62 -7.41 -1.31
CA ALA A 246 1.95 -6.74 -0.07
C ALA A 246 2.35 -7.73 1.03
N PHE A 247 3.28 -7.32 1.89
CA PHE A 247 3.41 -7.85 3.25
C PHE A 247 2.88 -6.79 4.21
N ASN A 248 1.78 -7.10 4.92
CA ASN A 248 1.06 -6.10 5.71
C ASN A 248 1.06 -6.41 7.20
N THR A 249 1.57 -5.47 7.99
CA THR A 249 1.47 -5.47 9.44
C THR A 249 1.50 -4.04 9.96
N HIS A 250 0.85 -3.79 11.09
CA HIS A 250 0.85 -2.49 11.77
C HIS A 250 0.49 -1.33 10.82
N SER A 251 -0.48 -1.58 9.93
CA SER A 251 -1.05 -0.61 9.00
C SER A 251 -0.11 -0.12 7.90
N PHE A 252 1.00 -0.85 7.72
CA PHE A 252 1.93 -0.62 6.63
C PHE A 252 2.04 -1.87 5.75
N SER A 253 1.55 -1.71 4.53
CA SER A 253 1.59 -2.70 3.46
C SER A 253 2.87 -2.54 2.64
N MET A 254 3.95 -3.13 3.17
CA MET A 254 5.28 -3.18 2.56
C MET A 254 5.28 -3.97 1.25
N ASN A 255 6.29 -3.74 0.41
CA ASN A 255 6.55 -4.46 -0.85
C ASN A 255 5.50 -4.29 -1.97
N GLN A 256 4.28 -3.85 -1.65
CA GLN A 256 3.25 -3.70 -2.67
C GLN A 256 3.67 -2.71 -3.76
N ARG A 257 3.42 -3.07 -5.01
CA ARG A 257 3.70 -2.22 -6.17
C ARG A 257 2.83 -2.64 -7.33
N LEU A 258 2.19 -1.67 -7.98
CA LEU A 258 1.42 -1.90 -9.20
C LEU A 258 2.08 -1.20 -10.38
N LEU A 259 2.30 -1.96 -11.45
CA LEU A 259 2.80 -1.48 -12.73
C LEU A 259 1.66 -1.56 -13.74
N VAL A 260 1.29 -0.43 -14.34
CA VAL A 260 0.33 -0.40 -15.45
C VAL A 260 1.13 -0.52 -16.75
N LEU A 261 1.14 -1.72 -17.33
CA LEU A 261 1.86 -2.01 -18.57
C LEU A 261 1.13 -1.44 -19.80
N GLY A 262 -0.18 -1.20 -19.67
CA GLY A 262 -1.06 -0.80 -20.76
C GLY A 262 -1.42 -1.99 -21.65
N ASN A 263 -1.72 -1.73 -22.92
CA ASN A 263 -1.80 -2.75 -23.95
C ASN A 263 -0.98 -2.26 -25.15
N GLU A 264 -0.21 -3.17 -25.76
CA GLU A 264 0.54 -2.87 -26.99
C GLU A 264 -0.27 -3.23 -28.22
N LYS A 265 -1.04 -4.33 -28.11
CA LYS A 265 -1.91 -4.83 -29.16
C LYS A 265 -3.01 -5.68 -28.54
N VAL A 266 -4.24 -5.44 -28.95
CA VAL A 266 -5.40 -6.28 -28.66
C VAL A 266 -5.85 -6.90 -29.97
N THR A 267 -5.95 -8.23 -30.04
CA THR A 267 -6.34 -8.92 -31.28
C THR A 267 -7.42 -9.94 -30.98
N ALA A 268 -8.58 -9.80 -31.61
CA ALA A 268 -9.63 -10.80 -31.55
C ALA A 268 -9.15 -12.10 -32.22
N VAL A 269 -9.24 -13.22 -31.48
CA VAL A 269 -8.89 -14.57 -31.97
C VAL A 269 -10.08 -15.53 -31.95
N GLY A 270 -11.26 -15.03 -31.58
CA GLY A 270 -12.54 -15.74 -31.63
C GLY A 270 -13.68 -14.80 -31.22
N ASN A 271 -14.91 -15.33 -31.12
CA ASN A 271 -16.11 -14.52 -30.85
C ASN A 271 -16.08 -13.76 -29.50
N SER A 272 -15.29 -14.22 -28.53
CA SER A 272 -15.12 -13.56 -27.22
C SER A 272 -13.73 -13.79 -26.61
N MET A 273 -12.74 -14.05 -27.47
CA MET A 273 -11.37 -14.34 -27.05
C MET A 273 -10.42 -13.35 -27.70
N TYR A 274 -9.53 -12.79 -26.89
CA TYR A 274 -8.60 -11.75 -27.31
C TYR A 274 -7.19 -12.10 -26.84
N ASN A 275 -6.22 -11.91 -27.72
CA ASN A 275 -4.82 -11.82 -27.34
C ASN A 275 -4.53 -10.38 -26.93
N VAL A 276 -3.92 -10.21 -25.76
CA VAL A 276 -3.47 -8.91 -25.25
C VAL A 276 -1.96 -8.98 -25.06
N GLU A 277 -1.23 -8.22 -25.87
CA GLU A 277 0.22 -8.14 -25.82
C GLU A 277 0.63 -7.00 -24.88
N ALA A 278 1.56 -7.27 -23.96
CA ALA A 278 2.15 -6.29 -23.05
C ALA A 278 3.61 -6.65 -22.75
N THR A 279 4.46 -5.63 -22.64
CA THR A 279 5.88 -5.79 -22.36
C THR A 279 6.22 -5.29 -20.95
N THR A 280 6.94 -6.11 -20.18
CA THR A 280 7.44 -5.74 -18.84
C THR A 280 8.57 -4.71 -18.93
N PRO A 281 8.75 -3.83 -17.93
CA PRO A 281 9.83 -2.85 -17.96
C PRO A 281 11.19 -3.55 -17.81
N LYS A 282 12.21 -3.02 -18.51
CA LYS A 282 13.59 -3.53 -18.43
C LYS A 282 14.32 -3.17 -17.13
N SER A 283 13.81 -2.21 -16.38
CA SER A 283 14.45 -1.68 -15.18
C SER A 283 14.05 -2.48 -13.94
N GLY A 284 15.04 -3.06 -13.26
CA GLY A 284 14.86 -3.69 -11.95
C GLY A 284 14.43 -2.71 -10.84
N ASN A 285 14.61 -1.40 -11.06
CA ASN A 285 14.08 -0.38 -10.14
C ASN A 285 12.57 -0.20 -10.30
N LEU A 286 12.01 -0.48 -11.49
CA LEU A 286 10.56 -0.43 -11.76
C LEU A 286 9.88 -1.75 -11.41
N ALA A 287 10.48 -2.87 -11.79
CA ALA A 287 10.02 -4.21 -11.44
C ALA A 287 11.15 -5.01 -10.77
N PRO A 288 11.35 -4.84 -9.44
CA PRO A 288 12.30 -5.65 -8.67
C PRO A 288 12.03 -7.14 -8.87
N SER A 289 13.08 -7.96 -8.86
CA SER A 289 12.94 -9.41 -8.99
C SER A 289 12.06 -9.98 -7.87
N GLY A 290 11.07 -10.78 -8.25
CA GLY A 290 10.09 -11.36 -7.34
C GLY A 290 8.92 -11.92 -8.12
N PHE A 291 7.93 -12.45 -7.39
CA PHE A 291 6.70 -12.95 -7.97
C PHE A 291 5.67 -11.82 -8.10
N TYR A 292 4.96 -11.80 -9.23
CA TYR A 292 3.91 -10.84 -9.48
C TYR A 292 2.61 -11.54 -9.84
N LEU A 293 1.50 -10.89 -9.53
CA LEU A 293 0.20 -11.22 -10.11
C LEU A 293 -0.03 -10.35 -11.34
N LEU A 294 -0.25 -10.97 -12.49
CA LEU A 294 -0.61 -10.32 -13.73
C LEU A 294 -2.14 -10.36 -13.91
N PHE A 295 -2.74 -9.21 -14.22
CA PHE A 295 -4.16 -9.06 -14.47
C PHE A 295 -4.39 -8.39 -15.81
N VAL A 296 -5.46 -8.79 -16.52
CA VAL A 296 -6.05 -8.00 -17.60
C VAL A 296 -7.22 -7.22 -17.02
N VAL A 297 -7.26 -5.91 -17.24
CA VAL A 297 -8.30 -5.00 -16.76
C VAL A 297 -9.03 -4.43 -17.96
N HIS A 298 -10.36 -4.54 -17.99
CA HIS A 298 -11.21 -3.96 -19.03
C HIS A 298 -12.30 -3.11 -18.36
N GLN A 299 -12.38 -1.82 -18.70
CA GLN A 299 -13.33 -0.87 -18.08
C GLN A 299 -13.32 -0.89 -16.54
N GLY A 300 -12.12 -1.06 -15.96
CA GLY A 300 -11.92 -1.12 -14.51
C GLY A 300 -12.23 -2.48 -13.86
N ILE A 301 -12.70 -3.48 -14.61
CA ILE A 301 -12.92 -4.85 -14.13
C ILE A 301 -11.65 -5.68 -14.34
N PRO A 302 -11.03 -6.20 -13.28
CA PRO A 302 -9.89 -7.10 -13.43
C PRO A 302 -10.31 -8.55 -13.71
N SER A 303 -9.45 -9.26 -14.44
CA SER A 303 -9.51 -10.72 -14.59
C SER A 303 -9.12 -11.43 -13.29
N GLN A 304 -9.17 -12.77 -13.30
CA GLN A 304 -8.37 -13.55 -12.36
C GLN A 304 -6.88 -13.29 -12.61
N GLY A 305 -6.11 -13.12 -11.55
CA GLY A 305 -4.67 -12.92 -11.58
C GLY A 305 -3.90 -14.22 -11.80
N ILE A 306 -2.84 -14.16 -12.60
CA ILE A 306 -1.90 -15.26 -12.83
C ILE A 306 -0.55 -14.92 -12.22
N TRP A 307 0.14 -15.91 -11.64
CA TRP A 307 1.48 -15.72 -11.12
C TRP A 307 2.49 -15.70 -12.27
N VAL A 308 3.38 -14.73 -12.25
CA VAL A 308 4.54 -14.59 -13.15
C VAL A 308 5.81 -14.32 -12.36
#